data_AF-A0A060BZF8-F1
#
_entry.id   AF-A0A060BZF8-F1
#
_cell.length_a   1.000
_cell.length_b   1.000
_cell.length_c   1.000
_cell.angle_alpha   90.00
_cell.angle_beta   90.00
_cell.angle_gamma   90.00
#
_symmetry.space_group_name_H-M   'P 1'
#
loop_
_entity.id
_entity.type
_entity.pdbx_description
1 polymer ?
#
loop_
_entity_poly.entity_id
_entity_poly.type
_entity_poly.pdbx_seq_one_letter_code
_entity_poly.pdbx_strand_id
1 'polypeptide(L)'
;SVHFITYAPRSRLAGLEERVTFHEVSVMEYPLFQYPPYDLALASRMAEVAEFQQLDVLHVHYALPHALSAYLAKQMLARRGIALPIVTTLHGTDITLVGKDPSFFAITQFGIEVSDVVTAISEHLAAETREHFNIT
;
A
#
# COMPACT_ATOMS: atom_id res chain seq x y z
N SER A 1 1.74 17.17 7.82
CA SER A 1 0.34 16.94 7.44
C SER A 1 0.15 15.45 7.17
N VAL A 2 -1.08 14.96 7.09
CA VAL A 2 -1.40 13.57 6.72
C VAL A 2 -2.12 13.58 5.38
N HIS A 3 -1.65 12.76 4.44
CA HIS A 3 -2.20 12.68 3.09
C HIS A 3 -2.83 11.30 2.89
N PHE A 4 -4.17 11.24 2.85
CA PHE A 4 -4.88 10.01 2.53
C PHE A 4 -4.95 9.83 1.02
N ILE A 5 -4.45 8.69 0.53
CA ILE A 5 -4.51 8.30 -0.88
C ILE A 5 -5.40 7.07 -0.99
N THR A 6 -6.63 7.25 -1.45
CA THR A 6 -7.65 6.18 -1.47
C THR A 6 -8.79 6.55 -2.43
N TYR A 7 -9.63 5.58 -2.78
CA TYR A 7 -10.75 5.75 -3.71
C TYR A 7 -11.92 6.56 -3.13
N ALA A 8 -12.07 6.66 -1.81
CA ALA A 8 -13.17 7.40 -1.19
C ALA A 8 -12.79 7.99 0.17
N PRO A 9 -13.31 9.18 0.53
CA PRO A 9 -13.10 9.76 1.85
C PRO A 9 -13.75 8.90 2.93
N ARG A 10 -13.05 8.69 4.04
CA ARG A 10 -13.66 8.05 5.22
C ARG A 10 -14.56 9.06 5.92
N SER A 11 -15.79 8.67 6.24
CA SER A 11 -16.86 9.52 6.77
C SER A 11 -16.62 10.19 8.14
N ARG A 12 -15.43 10.05 8.75
CA ARG A 12 -15.13 10.50 10.12
C ARG A 12 -13.85 11.33 10.25
N LEU A 13 -13.58 12.23 9.32
CA LEU A 13 -12.45 13.18 9.39
C LEU A 13 -12.87 14.62 9.75
N ALA A 14 -14.11 14.82 10.17
CA ALA A 14 -14.64 16.14 10.53
C ALA A 14 -13.77 16.80 11.64
N GLY A 15 -13.34 18.04 11.40
CA GLY A 15 -12.53 18.81 12.36
C GLY A 15 -11.02 18.59 12.30
N LEU A 16 -10.50 17.81 11.33
CA LEU A 16 -9.06 17.65 11.08
C LEU A 16 -8.60 18.29 9.75
N GLU A 17 -9.44 19.14 9.17
CA GLU A 17 -9.29 19.70 7.81
C GLU A 17 -7.95 20.44 7.59
N GLU A 18 -7.41 21.12 8.62
CA GLU A 18 -6.15 21.86 8.50
C GLU A 18 -4.90 20.96 8.43
N ARG A 19 -5.00 19.68 8.83
CA ARG A 19 -3.85 18.76 8.92
C ARG A 19 -3.97 17.54 8.03
N VAL A 20 -5.14 17.33 7.43
CA VAL A 20 -5.47 16.14 6.66
C VAL A 20 -5.91 16.53 5.25
N THR A 21 -5.22 15.99 4.25
CA THR A 21 -5.57 16.18 2.84
C THR A 21 -5.97 14.84 2.24
N PHE A 22 -7.00 14.87 1.39
CA PHE A 22 -7.50 13.71 0.69
C PHE A 22 -7.11 13.77 -0.78
N HIS A 23 -6.56 12.67 -1.29
CA HIS A 23 -6.18 12.48 -2.68
C HIS A 23 -6.93 11.27 -3.23
N GLU A 24 -7.94 11.55 -4.04
CA GLU A 24 -8.71 10.50 -4.69
C GLU A 24 -7.85 9.70 -5.67
N VAL A 25 -8.08 8.39 -5.71
CA VAL A 25 -7.54 7.48 -6.72
C VAL A 25 -8.66 7.19 -7.72
N SER A 26 -8.58 7.83 -8.89
CA SER A 26 -9.51 7.58 -9.99
C SER A 26 -8.93 6.53 -10.94
N VAL A 27 -9.77 5.58 -11.37
CA VAL A 27 -9.40 4.60 -12.39
C VAL A 27 -10.10 4.97 -13.69
N MET A 28 -9.33 5.05 -14.77
CA MET A 28 -9.91 5.22 -16.10
C MET A 28 -10.58 3.91 -16.53
N GLU A 29 -11.86 3.98 -16.85
CA GLU A 29 -12.54 2.90 -17.56
C GLU A 29 -12.10 2.94 -19.04
N TYR A 30 -11.30 1.95 -19.43
CA TYR A 30 -10.83 1.82 -20.80
C TYR A 30 -11.22 0.44 -21.35
N PRO A 31 -11.91 0.33 -22.50
CA PRO A 31 -12.46 -0.95 -23.00
C PRO A 31 -11.44 -2.08 -23.19
N LEU A 32 -10.15 -1.75 -23.32
CA LEU A 32 -9.07 -2.75 -23.42
C LEU A 32 -8.85 -3.50 -22.09
N PHE A 33 -9.14 -2.85 -20.96
CA PHE A 33 -8.99 -3.46 -19.64
C PHE A 33 -10.29 -4.12 -19.22
N GLN A 34 -10.34 -5.46 -19.31
CA GLN A 34 -11.46 -6.23 -18.77
C GLN A 34 -11.62 -6.01 -17.25
N TYR A 35 -10.51 -5.80 -16.55
CA TYR A 35 -10.48 -5.42 -15.14
C TYR A 35 -9.73 -4.09 -15.00
N PRO A 36 -10.37 -3.01 -14.51
CA PRO A 36 -9.70 -1.73 -14.34
C PRO A 36 -8.47 -1.86 -13.45
N PRO A 37 -7.29 -1.37 -13.88
CA PRO A 37 -6.03 -1.60 -13.16
C PRO A 37 -5.88 -0.65 -11.96
N TYR A 38 -6.73 -0.81 -10.94
CA TYR A 38 -6.75 0.04 -9.75
C TYR A 38 -5.37 0.12 -9.10
N ASP A 39 -4.66 -1.00 -8.98
CA ASP A 39 -3.36 -1.06 -8.30
C ASP A 39 -2.29 -0.20 -8.99
N LEU A 40 -2.35 -0.09 -10.33
CA LEU A 40 -1.47 0.77 -11.13
C LEU A 40 -1.87 2.25 -10.98
N ALA A 41 -3.17 2.54 -10.98
CA ALA A 41 -3.68 3.89 -10.72
C ALA A 41 -3.27 4.37 -9.31
N LEU A 42 -3.38 3.49 -8.32
CA LEU A 42 -2.97 3.74 -6.94
C LEU A 42 -1.46 4.00 -6.86
N ALA A 43 -0.63 3.17 -7.48
CA ALA A 43 0.83 3.37 -7.50
C ALA A 43 1.22 4.71 -8.14
N SER A 44 0.59 5.06 -9.26
CA SER A 44 0.79 6.36 -9.93
C SER A 44 0.42 7.51 -9.00
N ARG A 45 -0.74 7.42 -8.34
CA ARG A 45 -1.22 8.46 -7.42
C ARG A 45 -0.34 8.59 -6.19
N MET A 46 0.14 7.48 -5.64
CA MET A 46 1.11 7.46 -4.54
C MET A 46 2.40 8.20 -4.90
N ALA A 47 2.97 7.94 -6.08
CA ALA A 47 4.17 8.62 -6.53
C ALA A 47 3.96 10.12 -6.76
N GLU A 48 2.85 10.49 -7.41
CA GLU A 48 2.50 11.88 -7.65
C GLU A 48 2.36 12.65 -6.32
N VAL A 49 1.53 12.15 -5.39
CA VAL A 49 1.32 12.83 -4.10
C VAL A 49 2.62 12.88 -3.29
N ALA A 50 3.40 11.79 -3.28
CA ALA A 50 4.67 11.76 -2.57
C ALA A 50 5.68 12.80 -3.07
N GLU A 51 5.79 12.97 -4.39
CA GLU A 51 6.68 13.97 -4.98
C GLU A 51 6.19 15.40 -4.73
N PHE A 52 4.91 15.68 -5.01
CA PHE A 52 4.36 17.04 -4.88
C PHE A 52 4.24 17.51 -3.44
N GLN A 53 3.92 16.61 -2.50
CA GLN A 53 3.78 16.92 -1.08
C GLN A 53 5.06 16.66 -0.29
N GLN A 54 6.11 16.16 -0.96
CA GLN A 54 7.40 15.81 -0.36
C GLN A 54 7.24 14.90 0.87
N LEU A 55 6.48 13.81 0.69
CA LEU A 55 6.17 12.90 1.80
C LEU A 55 7.44 12.24 2.35
N ASP A 56 7.55 12.21 3.68
CA ASP A 56 8.65 11.55 4.39
C ASP A 56 8.52 10.02 4.40
N VAL A 57 7.28 9.52 4.35
CA VAL A 57 6.97 8.09 4.48
C VAL A 57 5.64 7.78 3.82
N LEU A 58 5.54 6.58 3.25
CA LEU A 58 4.28 6.01 2.79
C LEU A 58 3.86 4.87 3.73
N HIS A 59 2.84 5.11 4.54
CA HIS A 59 2.27 4.09 5.43
C HIS A 59 1.05 3.46 4.78
N VAL A 60 1.15 2.18 4.43
CA VAL A 60 0.08 1.40 3.81
C VAL A 60 -0.47 0.34 4.76
N HIS A 61 -1.73 -0.01 4.55
CA HIS A 61 -2.41 -1.10 5.25
C HIS A 61 -2.72 -2.21 4.26
N TYR A 62 -2.54 -3.46 4.66
CA TYR A 62 -2.58 -4.67 3.83
C TYR A 62 -1.37 -4.83 2.90
N ALA A 63 -0.82 -6.05 2.86
CA ALA A 63 0.22 -6.42 1.90
C ALA A 63 -0.30 -6.37 0.45
N LEU A 64 -1.53 -6.83 0.24
CA LEU A 64 -2.22 -6.74 -1.06
C LEU A 64 -3.42 -5.77 -1.00
N PRO A 65 -3.60 -4.91 -2.02
CA PRO A 65 -2.63 -4.56 -3.08
C PRO A 65 -1.61 -3.49 -2.62
N HIS A 66 -1.83 -2.86 -1.46
CA HIS A 66 -1.24 -1.55 -1.17
C HIS A 66 0.28 -1.55 -1.02
N ALA A 67 0.90 -2.59 -0.44
CA ALA A 67 2.35 -2.67 -0.33
C ALA A 67 3.03 -2.74 -1.71
N LEU A 68 2.43 -3.43 -2.67
CA LEU A 68 2.94 -3.50 -4.04
C LEU A 68 2.76 -2.19 -4.79
N SER A 69 1.60 -1.52 -4.65
CA SER A 69 1.40 -0.19 -5.22
C SER A 69 2.39 0.83 -4.64
N ALA A 70 2.64 0.77 -3.33
CA ALA A 70 3.66 1.57 -2.66
C ALA A 70 5.07 1.28 -3.16
N TYR A 71 5.40 0.00 -3.36
CA TYR A 71 6.69 -0.41 -3.92
C TYR A 71 6.87 0.16 -5.34
N LEU A 72 5.88 0.04 -6.22
CA LEU A 72 5.94 0.63 -7.56
C LEU A 72 6.11 2.16 -7.49
N ALA A 73 5.43 2.84 -6.56
CA ALA A 73 5.61 4.26 -6.34
C ALA A 73 7.05 4.61 -5.91
N LYS A 74 7.60 3.88 -4.94
CA LYS A 74 9.00 4.01 -4.48
C LYS A 74 9.98 3.82 -5.64
N GLN A 75 9.78 2.81 -6.49
CA GLN A 75 10.64 2.57 -7.65
C GLN A 75 10.56 3.70 -8.69
N MET A 76 9.38 4.25 -8.95
CA MET A 76 9.22 5.41 -9.85
C MET A 76 9.93 6.65 -9.32
N LEU A 77 9.85 6.90 -8.01
CA LEU A 77 10.49 8.04 -7.34
C LEU A 77 12.01 7.88 -7.23
N ALA A 78 12.50 6.67 -6.99
CA ALA A 78 13.94 6.38 -6.93
C ALA A 78 14.64 6.75 -8.25
N ARG A 79 13.97 6.57 -9.40
CA ARG A 79 14.49 6.99 -10.72
C ARG A 79 14.68 8.50 -10.85
N ARG A 80 14.03 9.28 -9.99
CA ARG A 80 14.12 10.75 -9.90
C ARG A 80 15.01 11.21 -8.74
N GLY A 81 15.67 10.27 -8.05
CA GLY A 81 16.52 10.58 -6.89
C GLY A 81 15.75 10.85 -5.60
N ILE A 82 14.48 10.49 -5.53
CA ILE A 82 13.64 10.66 -4.34
C ILE A 82 13.56 9.33 -3.58
N ALA A 83 13.99 9.33 -2.32
CA ALA A 83 13.85 8.18 -1.43
C ALA A 83 12.54 8.30 -0.66
N LEU A 84 11.70 7.26 -0.74
CA LEU A 84 10.42 7.18 -0.02
C LEU A 84 10.35 5.84 0.72
N PRO A 85 10.52 5.82 2.05
CA PRO A 85 10.36 4.60 2.84
C PRO A 85 8.89 4.18 2.92
N ILE A 86 8.67 2.87 2.97
CA ILE A 86 7.37 2.21 3.03
C ILE A 86 7.22 1.52 4.39
N VAL A 87 6.16 1.85 5.10
CA VAL A 87 5.71 1.13 6.29
C VAL A 87 4.44 0.36 5.92
N THR A 88 4.44 -0.95 6.13
CA THR A 88 3.28 -1.80 5.85
C THR A 88 2.69 -2.35 7.14
N THR A 89 1.40 -2.15 7.36
CA THR A 89 0.65 -2.82 8.44
C THR A 89 -0.16 -3.97 7.88
N LEU A 90 0.17 -5.19 8.31
CA LEU A 90 -0.54 -6.43 7.99
C LEU A 90 -1.84 -6.53 8.78
N HIS A 91 -2.88 -7.00 8.11
CA HIS A 91 -4.17 -7.32 8.71
C HIS A 91 -4.45 -8.82 8.57
N GLY A 92 -5.59 -9.28 9.10
CA GLY A 92 -5.87 -10.71 9.15
C GLY A 92 -6.02 -11.34 7.76
N THR A 93 -6.83 -10.77 6.88
CA THR A 93 -7.28 -11.46 5.65
C THR A 93 -6.24 -11.51 4.54
N ASP A 94 -5.34 -10.53 4.43
CA ASP A 94 -4.24 -10.54 3.45
C ASP A 94 -3.23 -11.65 3.74
N ILE A 95 -3.09 -12.07 4.99
CA ILE A 95 -2.22 -13.18 5.39
C ILE A 95 -2.97 -14.50 5.42
N THR A 96 -4.15 -14.54 6.05
CA THR A 96 -4.84 -15.80 6.39
C THR A 96 -5.71 -16.36 5.28
N LEU A 97 -6.29 -15.51 4.42
CA LEU A 97 -7.16 -15.94 3.33
C LEU A 97 -6.49 -15.78 1.98
N VAL A 98 -6.02 -14.58 1.67
CA VAL A 98 -5.43 -14.28 0.35
C VAL A 98 -4.01 -14.85 0.29
N GLY A 99 -3.19 -14.63 1.32
CA GLY A 99 -1.81 -15.10 1.37
C GLY A 99 -1.64 -16.64 1.38
N LYS A 100 -2.68 -17.39 1.74
CA LYS A 100 -2.69 -18.86 1.69
C LYS A 100 -3.05 -19.42 0.32
N ASP A 101 -3.62 -18.62 -0.58
CA ASP A 101 -3.85 -19.04 -1.96
C ASP A 101 -2.51 -19.15 -2.69
N PRO A 102 -2.18 -20.30 -3.30
CA PRO A 102 -0.92 -20.49 -4.04
C PRO A 102 -0.67 -19.43 -5.13
N SER A 103 -1.74 -18.89 -5.71
CA SER A 103 -1.69 -17.86 -6.76
C SER A 103 -1.23 -16.50 -6.22
N PHE A 104 -1.43 -16.25 -4.92
CA PHE A 104 -1.09 -15.00 -4.26
C PHE A 104 0.07 -15.12 -3.26
N PHE A 105 0.53 -16.33 -2.94
CA PHE A 105 1.59 -16.56 -1.98
C PHE A 105 2.86 -15.74 -2.30
N ALA A 106 3.45 -15.97 -3.47
CA ALA A 106 4.72 -15.36 -3.84
C ALA A 106 4.65 -13.83 -3.90
N ILE A 107 3.53 -13.28 -4.39
CA ILE A 107 3.36 -11.84 -4.50
C ILE A 107 3.07 -11.18 -3.14
N THR A 108 2.38 -11.88 -2.24
CA THR A 108 2.17 -11.41 -0.86
C THR A 108 3.49 -11.39 -0.10
N GLN A 109 4.26 -12.48 -0.19
CA GLN A 109 5.61 -12.57 0.40
C GLN A 109 6.49 -11.42 -0.10
N PHE A 110 6.55 -11.24 -1.42
CA PHE A 110 7.32 -10.16 -2.04
C PHE A 110 6.90 -8.79 -1.51
N GLY A 111 5.59 -8.51 -1.39
CA GLY A 111 5.09 -7.25 -0.84
C GLY A 111 5.52 -6.98 0.61
N ILE A 112 5.63 -8.03 1.43
CA ILE A 112 6.14 -7.94 2.80
C ILE A 112 7.65 -7.62 2.77
N GLU A 113 8.43 -8.35 1.98
CA GLU A 113 9.89 -8.26 1.93
C GLU A 113 10.41 -6.92 1.37
N VAL A 114 9.68 -6.27 0.46
CA VAL A 114 10.08 -4.98 -0.12
C VAL A 114 9.70 -3.77 0.73
N SER A 115 8.94 -3.97 1.81
CA SER A 115 8.60 -2.90 2.75
C SER A 115 9.78 -2.61 3.67
N ASP A 116 10.06 -1.34 3.97
CA ASP A 116 11.18 -0.97 4.85
C ASP A 116 10.89 -1.30 6.32
N VAL A 117 9.62 -1.20 6.72
CA VAL A 117 9.14 -1.64 8.04
C VAL A 117 7.81 -2.38 7.87
N VAL A 118 7.66 -3.48 8.60
CA VAL A 118 6.41 -4.25 8.65
C VAL A 118 5.90 -4.31 10.07
N THR A 119 4.60 -4.08 10.24
CA THR A 119 3.88 -4.18 11.52
C THR A 119 2.70 -5.13 11.36
N ALA A 120 2.26 -5.76 12.44
CA ALA A 120 1.04 -6.58 12.46
C ALA A 120 0.12 -6.11 13.58
N ILE A 121 -1.18 -6.25 13.39
CA ILE A 121 -2.18 -5.84 14.39
C ILE A 121 -2.22 -6.74 15.64
N SER A 122 -1.51 -7.86 15.65
CA SER A 122 -1.35 -8.73 16.81
C SER A 122 -0.07 -9.57 16.71
N GLU A 123 0.44 -10.00 17.87
CA GLU A 123 1.56 -10.97 17.93
C GLU A 123 1.21 -12.30 17.27
N HIS A 124 -0.06 -12.72 17.38
CA HIS A 124 -0.53 -13.94 16.73
C HIS A 124 -0.42 -13.85 15.20
N LEU A 125 -0.90 -12.76 14.61
CA LEU A 125 -0.76 -12.51 13.17
C LEU A 125 0.71 -12.41 12.77
N ALA A 126 1.55 -11.76 13.57
CA ALA A 126 2.98 -11.68 13.30
C ALA A 126 3.63 -13.08 13.28
N ALA A 127 3.30 -13.95 14.24
CA ALA A 127 3.80 -15.32 14.27
C ALA A 127 3.32 -16.14 13.07
N GLU A 128 2.04 -16.07 12.72
CA GLU A 128 1.47 -16.77 11.56
C GLU A 128 2.10 -16.30 10.25
N THR A 129 2.32 -14.99 10.07
CA THR A 129 3.00 -14.45 8.89
C THR A 129 4.42 -15.01 8.77
N ARG A 130 5.19 -15.04 9.86
CA ARG A 130 6.58 -15.56 9.85
C ARG A 130 6.61 -17.06 9.52
N GLU A 131 5.71 -17.83 10.09
CA GLU A 131 5.61 -19.27 9.84
C GLU A 131 5.21 -19.55 8.39
N HIS A 132 4.16 -18.89 7.91
CA HIS A 132 3.58 -19.16 6.59
C HIS A 132 4.49 -18.71 5.44
N PHE A 133 5.10 -17.54 5.56
CA PHE A 133 5.95 -16.98 4.50
C PHE A 133 7.45 -17.19 4.72
N ASN A 134 7.86 -17.84 5.84
CA ASN A 134 9.26 -18.07 6.20
C ASN A 134 10.11 -16.78 6.22
N ILE A 135 9.57 -15.72 6.83
CA ILE A 135 10.20 -14.39 6.91
C ILE A 135 10.77 -14.18 8.32
N THR A 136 11.98 -13.65 8.42
CA THR A 136 12.70 -13.35 9.68
C THR A 136 12.37 -11.98 10.25
#